data_AF-A0A935XB17-F1
#
_entry.id   AF-A0A935XB17-F1
#
_cell.length_a   1.000
_cell.length_b   1.000
_cell.length_c   1.000
_cell.angle_alpha   90.00
_cell.angle_beta   90.00
_cell.angle_gamma   90.00
#
_symmetry.space_group_name_H-M   'P 1'
#
loop_
_entity.id
_entity.type
_entity.pdbx_description
1 polymer ?
#
loop_
_entity_poly.entity_id
_entity_poly.type
_entity_poly.pdbx_seq_one_letter_code
_entity_poly.pdbx_strand_id
1 'polypeptide(L)' 'MFGGASVIAALKSSADVGTRNVEFIRRFLAAERIPIDAEQLGGVQPLEVRLHRHRQGARAGAAAGTHARGRA' A
#
# COMPACT_ATOMS: atom_id res chain seq x y z
N MET A 1 1.49 -4.60 7.25
CA MET A 1 1.84 -3.60 6.23
C MET A 1 1.02 -3.81 4.96
N PHE A 2 0.36 -2.77 4.44
CA PHE A 2 -0.47 -2.87 3.24
C PHE A 2 -0.01 -1.82 2.21
N GLY A 3 0.17 -2.19 0.94
CA GLY A 3 0.53 -1.25 -0.14
C GLY A 3 1.79 -1.62 -0.93
N GLY A 4 2.57 -0.63 -1.37
CA GLY A 4 3.77 -0.88 -2.19
C GLY A 4 3.46 -1.30 -3.63
N ALA A 5 2.24 -1.07 -4.12
CA ALA A 5 1.87 -1.36 -5.50
C ALA A 5 2.54 -0.40 -6.50
N SER A 6 2.93 -0.93 -7.65
CA SER A 6 3.43 -0.15 -8.79
C SER A 6 2.30 0.06 -9.80
N VAL A 7 1.50 1.10 -9.57
CA VAL A 7 0.22 1.34 -10.28
C VAL A 7 0.44 2.02 -11.65
N ILE A 8 1.55 2.74 -11.84
CA ILE A 8 1.84 3.46 -13.09
C ILE A 8 2.90 2.68 -13.88
N ALA A 9 2.46 1.97 -14.92
CA ALA A 9 3.33 1.12 -15.73
C ALA A 9 4.46 1.88 -16.47
N ALA A 10 4.22 3.15 -16.83
CA ALA A 10 5.20 3.99 -17.53
C ALA A 10 6.36 4.49 -16.65
N LEU A 11 6.25 4.36 -15.32
CA LEU A 11 7.27 4.80 -14.36
C LEU A 11 8.07 3.64 -13.74
N LYS A 12 7.86 2.40 -14.22
CA LYS A 12 8.55 1.20 -13.70
C LYS A 12 10.08 1.28 -13.77
N SER A 13 10.62 2.11 -14.65
CA SER A 13 12.06 2.28 -14.90
C SER A 13 12.75 3.23 -13.93
N SER A 14 12.03 4.17 -13.30
CA SER A 14 12.61 5.19 -12.41
C SER A 14 12.22 4.92 -10.96
N ALA A 15 12.88 3.93 -10.37
CA ALA A 15 12.76 3.49 -8.99
C ALA A 15 11.38 2.94 -8.61
N ASP A 16 11.33 1.65 -8.26
CA ASP A 16 10.18 1.03 -7.62
C ASP A 16 9.97 1.64 -6.21
N VAL A 17 9.34 2.82 -6.15
CA VAL A 17 9.03 3.56 -4.92
C VAL A 17 8.22 2.67 -3.96
N GLY A 18 7.40 1.77 -4.48
CA GLY A 18 6.66 0.79 -3.69
C GLY A 18 7.58 -0.11 -2.89
N THR A 19 8.55 -0.75 -3.56
CA THR A 19 9.56 -1.59 -2.90
C THR A 19 10.41 -0.80 -1.91
N ARG A 20 10.85 0.41 -2.27
CA ARG A 20 11.65 1.26 -1.37
C ARG A 20 10.88 1.66 -0.11
N ASN A 21 9.60 1.97 -0.22
CA ASN A 21 8.75 2.29 0.92
C ASN A 21 8.59 1.07 1.84
N VAL A 22 8.40 -0.13 1.26
CA VAL A 22 8.33 -1.37 2.03
C VAL A 22 9.63 -1.58 2.81
N GLU A 23 10.78 -1.47 2.17
CA GLU A 23 12.08 -1.65 2.81
C GLU A 23 12.30 -0.64 3.95
N PHE A 24 12.01 0.63 3.71
CA PHE A 24 12.14 1.68 4.72
C PHE A 24 11.27 1.38 5.95
N ILE A 25 9.98 1.08 5.75
CA ILE A 25 9.05 0.82 6.85
C ILE A 25 9.45 -0.44 7.62
N ARG A 26 9.88 -1.51 6.93
CA ARG A 26 10.37 -2.72 7.60
C ARG A 26 11.56 -2.42 8.52
N ARG A 27 12.53 -1.65 8.04
CA ARG A 27 13.70 -1.25 8.84
C ARG A 27 13.29 -0.43 10.05
N PHE A 28 12.38 0.52 9.87
CA PHE A 28 11.86 1.34 10.95
C PHE A 28 11.14 0.51 12.02
N LEU A 29 10.18 -0.35 11.62
CA LEU A 29 9.43 -1.19 12.55
C LEU A 29 10.33 -2.17 13.32
N ALA A 30 11.35 -2.73 12.65
CA ALA A 30 12.34 -3.57 13.29
C ALA A 30 13.17 -2.80 14.33
N ALA A 31 13.62 -1.58 14.01
CA ALA A 31 14.35 -0.73 14.93
C ALA A 31 13.52 -0.35 16.18
N GLU A 32 12.23 -0.08 15.99
CA GLU A 32 11.27 0.24 17.06
C GLU A 32 10.71 -1.00 17.78
N ARG A 33 11.13 -2.21 17.40
CA ARG A 33 10.61 -3.50 17.92
C ARG A 33 9.09 -3.63 17.84
N ILE A 34 8.48 -3.07 16.80
CA ILE A 34 7.05 -3.20 16.53
C ILE A 34 6.84 -4.43 15.63
N PRO A 35 6.11 -5.47 16.10
CA PRO A 35 5.88 -6.66 15.30
C PRO A 35 4.97 -6.35 14.11
N ILE A 36 5.13 -7.11 13.03
CA ILE A 36 4.26 -7.05 11.86
C ILE A 36 3.33 -8.26 11.90
N ASP A 37 2.06 -8.05 12.25
CA ASP A 37 1.09 -9.14 12.42
C ASP A 37 0.45 -9.61 11.09
N ALA A 38 0.46 -8.77 10.06
CA ALA A 38 -0.12 -9.09 8.75
C ALA A 38 0.49 -8.21 7.64
N GLU A 39 0.64 -8.75 6.43
CA GLU A 39 1.17 -8.03 5.27
C GLU A 39 0.42 -8.34 3.96
N GLN A 40 0.22 -7.31 3.14
CA GLN A 40 -0.26 -7.42 1.75
C GLN A 40 0.46 -6.35 0.90
N LEU A 41 1.49 -6.78 0.17
CA LEU A 41 2.42 -5.87 -0.50
C LEU A 41 2.44 -6.07 -2.02
N GLY A 42 2.85 -5.03 -2.75
CA GLY A 42 3.04 -5.07 -4.20
C GLY A 42 1.73 -5.03 -4.98
N GLY A 43 1.76 -5.55 -6.19
CA GLY A 43 0.65 -5.51 -7.15
C GLY A 43 0.69 -4.30 -8.09
N VAL A 44 -0.24 -4.26 -9.02
CA VAL A 44 -0.38 -3.21 -10.05
C VAL A 44 -1.70 -2.45 -9.94
N GLN A 45 -2.52 -2.80 -8.95
CA GLN A 45 -3.81 -2.19 -8.69
C GLN A 45 -3.77 -1.41 -7.37
N PRO A 46 -4.47 -0.27 -7.28
CA PRO A 46 -4.59 0.47 -6.03
C PRO A 46 -5.41 -0.30 -4.99
N LEU A 47 -5.04 -0.13 -3.72
CA LEU A 47 -5.66 -0.79 -2.56
C LEU A 47 -6.25 0.25 -1.61
N GLU A 48 -7.52 0.10 -1.22
CA GLU A 48 -8.13 0.84 -0.11
C GLU A 48 -7.97 0.03 1.17
N VAL A 49 -7.42 0.65 2.22
CA VAL A 49 -7.18 0.02 3.52
C VAL A 49 -7.96 0.77 4.59
N ARG A 50 -8.82 0.06 5.32
CA ARG A 50 -9.59 0.58 6.46
C ARG A 50 -9.01 0.03 7.75
N LEU A 51 -8.59 0.93 8.64
CA LEU A 51 -8.04 0.60 9.95
C LEU A 51 -9.13 0.67 11.01
N HIS A 52 -9.33 -0.42 11.75
CA HIS A 52 -10.31 -0.51 12.84
C HIS A 52 -9.59 -0.56 14.18
N ARG A 53 -9.44 0.61 14.81
CA ARG A 53 -8.67 0.77 16.07
C ARG A 53 -9.22 -0.06 17.23
N HIS A 54 -10.55 -0.15 17.35
CA HIS A 54 -11.20 -0.82 18.48
C HIS A 54 -11.23 -2.35 18.37
N ARG A 55 -11.10 -2.89 17.16
CA ARG A 55 -11.14 -4.35 16.92
C ARG A 55 -9.74 -4.95 16.71
N GLN A 56 -8.70 -4.11 16.80
CA GLN A 56 -7.33 -4.42 16.37
C GLN A 56 -7.31 -5.19 15.03
N GLY A 57 -7.53 -4.47 13.93
CA GLY A 57 -7.47 -5.10 12.61
C GLY A 57 -7.48 -4.10 11.45
N ALA A 58 -7.05 -4.57 10.29
CA ALA A 58 -7.09 -3.85 9.04
C ALA A 58 -7.86 -4.67 8.00
N ARG A 59 -8.70 -4.00 7.21
CA ARG A 59 -9.35 -4.61 6.04
C ARG A 59 -8.84 -3.93 4.79
N ALA A 60 -8.40 -4.74 3.82
CA ALA A 60 -7.89 -4.31 2.54
C ALA A 60 -8.84 -4.76 1.42
N GLY A 61 -9.10 -3.89 0.45
CA GLY A 61 -9.89 -4.18 -0.74
C GLY A 61 -9.41 -3.39 -1.95
N ALA A 62 -9.73 -3.83 -3.16
CA ALA A 62 -9.41 -3.08 -4.37
C ALA A 62 -10.06 -1.69 -4.29
N ALA A 63 -9.29 -0.63 -4.59
CA ALA A 63 -9.85 0.71 -4.61
C ALA A 63 -10.88 0.80 -5.74
N ALA A 64 -12.12 1.20 -5.43
CA ALA A 64 -13.14 1.42 -6.44
C ALA A 64 -12.69 2.58 -7.35
N GLY A 65 -12.64 2.33 -8.66
CA GLY A 65 -12.25 3.33 -9.64
C GLY A 65 -13.30 4.44 -9.73
N THR A 66 -13.13 5.53 -8.97
CA THR A 66 -13.89 6.76 -9.18
C THR A 66 -13.30 7.48 -10.40
N HIS A 67 -13.65 7.01 -11.60
CA HIS A 67 -13.54 7.83 -12.80
C HIS A 67 -14.59 8.94 -12.73
N ALA A 68 -14.22 10.09 -12.15
CA ALA A 68 -14.95 11.32 -12.38
C ALA A 68 -14.77 11.73 -13.86
N ARG A 69 -15.69 11.28 -14.71
CA ARG A 69 -15.88 11.86 -16.05
C ARG A 69 -16.51 13.25 -15.87
N GLY A 70 -15.71 14.32 -16.00
CA GLY A 70 -16.20 15.63 -16.46
C GLY A 70 -15.80 15.76 -17.93
N ARG A 71 -16.68 15.36 -18.86
CA ARG A 71 -17.63 16.20 -19.63
C ARG A 71 -16.94 17.25 -20.50
N ALA A 72 -17.31 17.17 -21.79
CA ALA A 72 -16.89 17.94 -22.94
C ALA A 72 -17.02 19.46 -22.80
#